data_AF-A0A2V8HHJ4-F1
#
_entry.id   AF-A0A2V8HHJ4-F1
#
_cell.length_a   1.000
_cell.length_b   1.000
_cell.length_c   1.000
_cell.angle_alpha   90.00
_cell.angle_beta   90.00
_cell.angle_gamma   90.00
#
_symmetry.space_group_name_H-M   'P 1'
#
loop_
_entity.id
_entity.type
_entity.pdbx_description
1 polymer ?
#
loop_
_entity_poly.entity_id
_entity_poly.type
_entity_poly.pdbx_seq_one_letter_code
_entity_poly.pdbx_strand_id
1 'polypeptide(L)'
;MGHGIAQVAAMAGYETRLMDADGDVLGSAWERIRSNLAGAVSRGKLTQAQADAAVANLTPAGQLETAARDADLILEAIVEDLAVKQSLFQRLDAIVPDGAILATNTSSLSIARIAEATKSPSRVVGMHFFNPVHIMRLVEIVTHG
;
A
#
# COMPACT_ATOMS: atom_id res chain seq x y z
N MET A 1 1.54 -8.74 -0.87
CA MET A 1 1.02 -7.92 0.25
C MET A 1 0.21 -6.73 -0.25
N GLY A 2 0.72 -5.95 -1.22
CA GLY A 2 0.08 -4.73 -1.74
C GLY A 2 -1.43 -4.81 -2.03
N HIS A 3 -1.90 -5.82 -2.77
CA HIS A 3 -3.35 -5.97 -3.06
C HIS A 3 -4.23 -6.07 -1.80
N GLY A 4 -3.74 -6.76 -0.77
CA GLY A 4 -4.48 -6.92 0.49
C GLY A 4 -4.51 -5.63 1.30
N ILE A 5 -3.42 -4.87 1.29
CA ILE A 5 -3.32 -3.54 1.90
C ILE A 5 -4.27 -2.57 1.20
N ALA A 6 -4.25 -2.55 -0.14
CA ALA A 6 -5.14 -1.72 -0.94
C ALA A 6 -6.61 -2.07 -0.69
N GLN A 7 -6.95 -3.36 -0.59
CA GLN A 7 -8.30 -3.79 -0.25
C GLN A 7 -8.77 -3.23 1.10
N VAL A 8 -7.97 -3.35 2.16
CA VAL A 8 -8.40 -2.89 3.50
C VAL A 8 -8.47 -1.36 3.57
N ALA A 9 -7.59 -0.63 2.89
CA ALA A 9 -7.65 0.82 2.80
C ALA A 9 -8.94 1.28 2.07
N ALA A 10 -9.25 0.67 0.94
CA ALA A 10 -10.44 1.00 0.17
C ALA A 10 -11.75 0.65 0.91
N MET A 11 -11.77 -0.49 1.61
CA MET A 11 -12.88 -0.88 2.49
C MET A 11 -13.08 0.09 3.66
N ALA A 12 -12.01 0.75 4.12
CA ALA A 12 -12.08 1.77 5.15
C ALA A 12 -12.54 3.15 4.63
N GLY A 13 -12.77 3.29 3.32
CA GLY A 13 -13.30 4.52 2.70
C GLY A 13 -12.25 5.44 2.07
N TYR A 14 -10.98 5.03 2.01
CA TYR A 14 -9.91 5.85 1.44
C TYR A 14 -9.80 5.67 -0.08
N GLU A 15 -9.67 6.77 -0.82
CA GLU A 15 -9.23 6.72 -2.22
C GLU A 15 -7.87 6.03 -2.28
N THR A 16 -7.81 4.90 -2.99
CA THR A 16 -6.66 4.01 -2.95
C THR A 16 -6.19 3.71 -4.36
N ARG A 17 -4.96 4.14 -4.67
CA ARG A 17 -4.32 3.86 -5.95
C ARG A 17 -3.42 2.65 -5.80
N LEU A 18 -3.70 1.60 -6.58
CA LEU A 18 -2.89 0.39 -6.60
C LEU A 18 -1.95 0.45 -7.81
N MET A 19 -0.65 0.31 -7.57
CA MET A 19 0.38 0.38 -8.59
C MET A 19 1.29 -0.84 -8.50
N ASP A 20 1.68 -1.34 -9.66
CA ASP A 20 2.80 -2.25 -9.86
C ASP A 20 3.51 -1.84 -11.16
N ALA A 21 4.80 -2.12 -11.28
CA ALA A 21 5.54 -1.89 -12.51
C ALA A 21 5.17 -2.91 -13.61
N ASP A 22 4.66 -4.07 -13.20
CA ASP A 22 4.18 -5.12 -14.09
C ASP A 22 2.64 -5.06 -14.20
N GLY A 23 2.16 -4.82 -15.43
CA GLY A 23 0.73 -4.71 -15.71
C GLY A 23 -0.05 -6.00 -15.49
N ASP A 24 0.56 -7.16 -15.69
CA ASP A 24 -0.08 -8.47 -15.47
C ASP A 24 -0.20 -8.75 -13.97
N VAL A 25 0.81 -8.36 -13.19
CA VAL A 25 0.76 -8.41 -11.72
C VAL A 25 -0.32 -7.47 -11.18
N LEU A 26 -0.43 -6.26 -11.73
CA LEU A 26 -1.46 -5.30 -11.35
C LEU A 26 -2.88 -5.83 -11.67
N GLY A 27 -3.07 -6.41 -12.86
CA GLY A 27 -4.33 -7.05 -13.25
C GLY A 27 -4.70 -8.21 -12.31
N SER A 28 -3.75 -9.10 -12.05
CA SER A 28 -3.91 -10.22 -11.12
C SER A 28 -4.23 -9.75 -9.69
N ALA A 29 -3.58 -8.68 -9.23
CA ALA A 29 -3.84 -8.07 -7.93
C ALA A 29 -5.28 -7.53 -7.84
N TRP A 30 -5.75 -6.88 -8.89
CA TRP A 30 -7.12 -6.36 -8.98
C TRP A 30 -8.17 -7.48 -8.91
N GLU A 31 -7.98 -8.56 -9.65
CA GLU A 31 -8.86 -9.74 -9.62
C GLU A 31 -8.91 -10.39 -8.24
N ARG A 32 -7.76 -10.49 -7.55
CA ARG A 32 -7.69 -11.03 -6.19
C ARG A 32 -8.50 -10.20 -5.21
N ILE A 33 -8.47 -8.87 -5.32
CA ILE A 33 -9.29 -7.99 -4.48
C ILE A 33 -10.78 -8.27 -4.71
N ARG A 34 -11.22 -8.30 -5.98
CA ARG A 34 -12.62 -8.59 -6.33
C ARG A 34 -13.07 -9.96 -5.83
N SER A 35 -12.25 -10.97 -6.00
CA SER A 35 -12.53 -12.34 -5.52
C SER A 35 -12.65 -12.39 -3.99
N ASN A 36 -11.74 -11.73 -3.26
CA ASN A 36 -11.80 -11.65 -1.80
C ASN A 36 -13.08 -10.95 -1.32
N LEU A 37 -13.46 -9.84 -1.94
CA LEU A 37 -14.68 -9.10 -1.61
C LEU A 37 -15.94 -9.92 -1.89
N ALA A 38 -16.03 -10.56 -3.06
CA ALA A 38 -17.14 -11.45 -3.42
C ALA A 38 -17.25 -12.63 -2.42
N GLY A 39 -16.12 -13.22 -2.04
CA GLY A 39 -16.07 -14.25 -1.01
C GLY A 39 -16.50 -13.75 0.37
N ALA A 40 -16.20 -12.50 0.72
CA ALA A 40 -16.66 -11.91 1.97
C ALA A 40 -18.18 -11.67 1.97
N VAL A 41 -18.75 -11.25 0.83
CA VAL A 41 -20.20 -11.10 0.64
C VAL A 41 -20.90 -12.46 0.75
N SER A 42 -20.41 -13.49 0.06
CA SER A 42 -21.03 -14.83 0.10
C SER A 42 -21.03 -15.45 1.50
N ARG A 43 -20.04 -15.10 2.33
CA ARG A 43 -19.95 -15.50 3.75
C ARG A 43 -20.70 -14.58 4.73
N GLY A 44 -21.43 -13.58 4.22
CA GLY A 44 -22.17 -12.62 5.04
C GLY A 44 -21.29 -11.72 5.91
N LYS A 45 -20.00 -11.56 5.56
CA LYS A 45 -19.07 -10.66 6.28
C LYS A 45 -19.14 -9.22 5.78
N LEU A 46 -19.60 -9.03 4.54
CA LEU A 46 -19.88 -7.74 3.93
C LEU A 46 -21.24 -7.81 3.22
N THR A 47 -21.88 -6.66 3.08
CA THR A 47 -22.99 -6.48 2.12
C THR A 47 -22.44 -6.21 0.72
N GLN A 48 -23.26 -6.44 -0.32
CA GLN A 48 -22.88 -6.10 -1.70
C GLN A 48 -22.53 -4.62 -1.84
N ALA A 49 -23.33 -3.74 -1.22
CA ALA A 49 -23.08 -2.29 -1.24
C ALA A 49 -21.73 -1.89 -0.63
N GLN A 50 -21.29 -2.55 0.46
CA GLN A 50 -19.97 -2.31 1.05
C GLN A 50 -18.83 -2.79 0.12
N ALA A 51 -19.01 -3.93 -0.54
CA ALA A 51 -18.04 -4.42 -1.51
C ALA A 51 -17.93 -3.49 -2.72
N ASP A 52 -19.06 -3.02 -3.25
CA ASP A 52 -19.12 -2.10 -4.38
C ASP A 52 -18.46 -0.76 -4.03
N ALA A 53 -18.73 -0.23 -2.82
CA ALA A 53 -18.09 0.99 -2.33
C ALA A 53 -16.56 0.83 -2.21
N ALA A 54 -16.08 -0.31 -1.71
CA ALA A 54 -14.65 -0.58 -1.66
C ALA A 54 -14.01 -0.64 -3.06
N VAL A 55 -14.68 -1.24 -4.04
CA VAL A 55 -14.19 -1.25 -5.43
C VAL A 55 -14.19 0.15 -6.03
N ALA A 56 -15.20 0.98 -5.73
CA ALA A 56 -15.27 2.35 -6.23
C ALA A 56 -14.16 3.25 -5.70
N ASN A 57 -13.60 2.94 -4.52
CA ASN A 57 -12.45 3.64 -3.95
C ASN A 57 -11.12 3.21 -4.56
N LEU A 58 -11.06 2.14 -5.35
CA LEU A 58 -9.83 1.62 -5.93
C LEU A 58 -9.62 2.14 -7.34
N THR A 59 -8.41 2.58 -7.63
CA THR A 59 -7.99 2.94 -8.99
C THR A 59 -6.65 2.30 -9.32
N PRO A 60 -6.51 1.57 -10.44
CA PRO A 60 -5.20 1.10 -10.89
C PRO A 60 -4.38 2.28 -11.42
N ALA A 61 -3.10 2.34 -11.06
CA ALA A 61 -2.16 3.35 -11.54
C ALA A 61 -0.98 2.68 -12.25
N GLY A 62 -0.80 2.99 -13.53
CA GLY A 62 0.26 2.40 -14.35
C GLY A 62 1.62 3.10 -14.26
N GLN A 63 1.70 4.21 -13.52
CA GLN A 63 2.93 4.99 -13.35
C GLN A 63 3.05 5.49 -11.91
N LEU A 64 4.29 5.58 -11.42
CA LEU A 64 4.60 5.98 -10.05
C LEU A 64 4.15 7.42 -9.77
N GLU A 65 4.38 8.31 -10.74
CA GLU A 65 4.07 9.73 -10.64
C GLU A 65 2.56 9.95 -10.47
N THR A 66 1.74 9.26 -11.27
CA THR A 66 0.28 9.30 -11.16
C THR A 66 -0.22 8.64 -9.86
N ALA A 67 0.47 7.61 -9.37
CA ALA A 67 0.10 6.95 -8.12
C ALA A 67 0.39 7.83 -6.89
N ALA A 68 1.40 8.70 -6.93
CA ALA A 68 1.99 9.31 -5.72
C ALA A 68 1.84 10.84 -5.59
N ARG A 69 1.64 11.61 -6.68
CA ARG A 69 1.77 13.08 -6.71
C ARG A 69 0.90 13.89 -5.73
N ASP A 70 -0.18 13.32 -5.24
CA ASP A 70 -1.21 13.91 -4.39
C ASP A 70 -1.64 12.94 -3.27
N ALA A 71 -0.84 11.90 -3.03
CA ALA A 71 -1.12 10.93 -1.97
C ALA A 71 -0.71 11.49 -0.60
N ASP A 72 -1.61 11.40 0.39
CA ASP A 72 -1.29 11.72 1.79
C ASP A 72 -0.48 10.62 2.48
N LEU A 73 -0.57 9.38 1.96
CA LEU A 73 0.11 8.20 2.48
C LEU A 73 0.53 7.29 1.33
N ILE A 74 1.81 6.91 1.31
CA ILE A 74 2.32 5.83 0.47
C ILE A 74 2.55 4.58 1.33
N LEU A 75 2.09 3.42 0.86
CA LEU A 75 2.36 2.12 1.46
C LEU A 75 3.12 1.23 0.49
N GLU A 76 4.43 1.14 0.70
CA GLU A 76 5.34 0.34 -0.10
C GLU A 76 5.29 -1.14 0.34
N ALA A 77 5.09 -2.05 -0.62
CA ALA A 77 5.08 -3.50 -0.40
C ALA A 77 5.67 -4.28 -1.60
N ILE A 78 6.80 -3.79 -2.12
CA ILE A 78 7.61 -4.37 -3.18
C ILE A 78 8.58 -5.43 -2.63
N VAL A 79 9.45 -5.96 -3.50
CA VAL A 79 10.49 -6.95 -3.15
C VAL A 79 11.30 -6.52 -1.93
N GLU A 80 11.64 -7.49 -1.09
CA GLU A 80 12.37 -7.29 0.17
C GLU A 80 13.88 -7.13 -0.08
N ASP A 81 14.24 -6.07 -0.81
CA ASP A 81 15.61 -5.68 -1.11
C ASP A 81 15.85 -4.22 -0.72
N LEU A 82 16.92 -3.96 0.06
CA LEU A 82 17.21 -2.64 0.59
C LEU A 82 17.51 -1.62 -0.51
N ALA A 83 18.31 -1.98 -1.52
CA ALA A 83 18.71 -1.06 -2.57
C ALA A 83 17.51 -0.70 -3.46
N VAL A 84 16.64 -1.67 -3.76
CA VAL A 84 15.41 -1.42 -4.52
C VAL A 84 14.47 -0.50 -3.73
N LYS A 85 14.26 -0.75 -2.43
CA LYS A 85 13.42 0.11 -1.59
C LYS A 85 14.01 1.51 -1.45
N GLN A 86 15.30 1.67 -1.20
CA GLN A 86 15.95 2.99 -1.14
C GLN A 86 15.77 3.77 -2.44
N SER A 87 15.98 3.14 -3.60
CA SER A 87 15.75 3.76 -4.91
C SER A 87 14.29 4.23 -5.08
N LEU A 88 13.33 3.40 -4.69
CA LEU A 88 11.91 3.76 -4.73
C LEU A 88 11.59 4.92 -3.77
N PHE A 89 12.06 4.87 -2.52
CA PHE A 89 11.80 5.91 -1.52
C PHE A 89 12.43 7.24 -1.91
N GLN A 90 13.61 7.25 -2.54
CA GLN A 90 14.21 8.47 -3.09
C GLN A 90 13.34 9.10 -4.18
N ARG A 91 12.76 8.29 -5.07
CA ARG A 91 11.86 8.77 -6.12
C ARG A 91 10.55 9.29 -5.54
N LEU A 92 9.96 8.55 -4.60
CA LEU A 92 8.74 8.94 -3.91
C LEU A 92 8.92 10.27 -3.18
N ASP A 93 10.02 10.44 -2.45
CA ASP A 93 10.36 11.66 -1.71
C ASP A 93 10.40 12.91 -2.60
N ALA A 94 10.71 12.75 -3.89
CA ALA A 94 10.72 13.84 -4.87
C ALA A 94 9.34 14.12 -5.51
N ILE A 95 8.38 13.21 -5.41
CA ILE A 95 7.07 13.27 -6.09
C ILE A 95 5.95 13.62 -5.13
N VAL A 96 5.97 13.06 -3.92
CA VAL A 96 4.87 13.21 -2.95
C VAL A 96 4.85 14.62 -2.35
N PRO A 97 3.68 15.11 -1.91
CA PRO A 97 3.58 16.34 -1.14
C PRO A 97 4.45 16.33 0.13
N ASP A 98 4.89 17.50 0.61
CA ASP A 98 5.76 17.62 1.79
C ASP A 98 5.18 16.97 3.04
N GLY A 99 3.84 16.99 3.19
CA GLY A 99 3.12 16.41 4.33
C GLY A 99 2.81 14.91 4.22
N ALA A 100 3.13 14.27 3.09
CA ALA A 100 2.79 12.86 2.89
C ALA A 100 3.64 11.93 3.77
N ILE A 101 3.03 10.87 4.31
CA ILE A 101 3.75 9.81 5.04
C ILE A 101 4.24 8.75 4.04
N LEU A 102 5.49 8.31 4.19
CA LEU A 102 6.07 7.23 3.41
C LEU A 102 6.25 6.00 4.28
N ALA A 103 5.37 5.00 4.12
CA ALA A 103 5.39 3.80 4.95
C ALA A 103 5.85 2.58 4.14
N THR A 104 6.63 1.69 4.77
CA THR A 104 7.03 0.40 4.20
C THR A 104 6.44 -0.77 4.99
N ASN A 105 6.01 -1.82 4.27
CA ASN A 105 5.56 -3.09 4.83
C ASN A 105 6.72 -4.07 5.09
N THR A 106 7.98 -3.64 5.03
CA THR A 106 9.14 -4.52 5.28
C THR A 106 9.00 -5.28 6.61
N SER A 107 9.40 -6.54 6.63
CA SER A 107 9.36 -7.40 7.82
C SER A 107 10.75 -7.55 8.46
N SER A 108 11.81 -7.14 7.77
CA SER A 108 13.19 -7.48 8.14
C SER A 108 14.22 -6.37 7.95
N LEU A 109 13.93 -5.38 7.10
CA LEU A 109 14.87 -4.32 6.79
C LEU A 109 14.74 -3.20 7.83
N SER A 110 15.86 -2.55 8.13
CA SER A 110 15.86 -1.40 9.03
C SER A 110 15.16 -0.21 8.37
N ILE A 111 14.13 0.31 9.05
CA ILE A 111 13.41 1.51 8.59
C ILE A 111 14.35 2.71 8.47
N ALA A 112 15.28 2.88 9.42
CA ALA A 112 16.29 3.94 9.38
C ALA A 112 17.12 3.89 8.09
N ARG A 113 17.53 2.68 7.67
CA ARG A 113 18.30 2.50 6.42
C ARG A 113 17.49 2.83 5.17
N ILE A 114 16.19 2.54 5.16
CA ILE A 114 15.30 2.94 4.05
C ILE A 114 15.16 4.47 4.05
N ALA A 115 14.98 5.08 5.22
CA ALA A 115 14.79 6.51 5.39
C ALA A 115 16.01 7.36 4.98
N GLU A 116 17.24 6.82 5.09
CA GLU A 116 18.49 7.44 4.62
C GLU A 116 18.45 7.88 3.13
N ALA A 117 17.58 7.27 2.32
CA ALA A 117 17.43 7.62 0.89
C ALA A 117 16.52 8.84 0.65
N THR A 118 15.88 9.39 1.68
CA THR A 118 14.93 10.49 1.59
C THR A 118 15.51 11.79 2.17
N LYS A 119 15.05 12.94 1.67
CA LYS A 119 15.42 14.26 2.23
C LYS A 119 14.76 14.53 3.58
N SER A 120 13.60 13.91 3.82
CA SER A 120 12.84 14.05 5.07
C SER A 120 12.64 12.68 5.74
N PRO A 121 13.66 12.15 6.45
CA PRO A 121 13.54 10.84 7.10
C PRO A 121 12.41 10.76 8.13
N SER A 122 12.06 11.87 8.78
CA SER A 122 11.03 11.92 9.84
C SER A 122 9.61 11.54 9.38
N ARG A 123 9.34 11.51 8.07
CA ARG A 123 8.06 11.05 7.50
C ARG A 123 8.08 9.59 7.05
N VAL A 124 9.20 8.88 7.26
CA VAL A 124 9.34 7.47 6.91
C VAL A 124 9.03 6.60 8.12
N VAL A 125 8.12 5.63 7.95
CA VAL A 125 7.75 4.69 9.01
C VAL A 125 7.66 3.25 8.50
N GLY A 126 7.81 2.29 9.40
CA GLY A 126 7.32 0.94 9.14
C GLY A 126 5.82 0.87 9.43
N MET A 127 5.04 0.32 8.50
CA MET A 127 3.65 -0.05 8.69
C MET A 127 3.47 -1.50 8.24
N HIS A 128 3.75 -2.43 9.15
CA HIS A 128 3.87 -3.84 8.84
C HIS A 128 2.54 -4.57 9.06
N PHE A 129 1.97 -5.06 7.95
CA PHE A 129 0.75 -5.85 7.91
C PHE A 129 1.06 -7.35 7.88
N PHE A 130 0.15 -8.15 8.41
CA PHE A 130 0.27 -9.60 8.47
C PHE A 130 -0.61 -10.29 7.42
N ASN A 131 -0.11 -11.36 6.81
CA ASN A 131 -0.81 -12.11 5.77
C ASN A 131 -1.76 -13.16 6.40
N PRO A 132 -3.04 -13.29 5.95
CA PRO A 132 -3.76 -12.46 4.98
C PRO A 132 -4.24 -11.12 5.54
N VAL A 133 -3.91 -10.03 4.84
CA VAL A 133 -4.11 -8.64 5.33
C VAL A 133 -5.58 -8.34 5.67
N HIS A 134 -6.53 -8.84 4.88
CA HIS A 134 -7.96 -8.62 5.11
C HIS A 134 -8.56 -9.50 6.22
N ILE A 135 -7.75 -10.37 6.85
CA ILE A 135 -8.17 -11.27 7.94
C ILE A 135 -7.46 -10.87 9.24
N MET A 136 -6.17 -10.54 9.16
CA MET A 136 -5.36 -10.16 10.31
C MET A 136 -5.75 -8.76 10.81
N ARG A 137 -5.73 -8.58 12.15
CA ARG A 137 -6.14 -7.32 12.79
C ARG A 137 -4.98 -6.45 13.25
N LEU A 138 -3.79 -7.02 13.37
CA LEU A 138 -2.60 -6.33 13.85
C LEU A 138 -1.90 -5.60 12.69
N VAL A 139 -1.47 -4.38 12.96
CA VAL A 139 -0.50 -3.63 12.16
C VAL A 139 0.56 -3.12 13.12
N GLU A 140 1.82 -3.38 12.83
CA GLU A 140 2.93 -2.85 13.63
C GLU A 140 3.38 -1.52 13.04
N ILE A 141 3.39 -0.47 13.88
CA ILE A 141 3.96 0.83 13.52
C ILE A 141 5.37 0.89 14.09
N VAL A 142 6.37 0.93 13.20
CA VAL A 142 7.79 0.90 13.56
C VAL A 142 8.39 2.28 13.27
N THR A 143 8.78 2.99 14.31
CA THR A 143 9.49 4.27 14.19
C THR A 143 10.99 4.05 14.15
N HIS A 144 11.71 4.98 13.54
CA HIS A 144 13.16 5.07 13.68
C HIS A 144 13.54 6.38 14.38
N GLY A 145 14.72 6.39 15.00
CA GLY A 145 15.31 7.57 15.63
C GLY A 145 15.98 8.50 14.64
#